data_AF-A0AAV2PNV3-F1
#
_entry.id   AF-A0AAV2PNV3-F1
#
_cell.length_a   1.000
_cell.length_b   1.000
_cell.length_c   1.000
_cell.angle_alpha   90.00
_cell.angle_beta   90.00
_cell.angle_gamma   90.00
#
_symmetry.space_group_name_H-M   'P 1'
#
loop_
_entity.id
_entity.type
_entity.pdbx_description
1 polymer ?
#
loop_
_entity_poly.entity_id
_entity_poly.type
_entity_poly.pdbx_seq_one_letter_code
_entity_poly.pdbx_strand_id
1 'polypeptide(L)'
;MIEALIEYKIHPHIINNIIKLYSGDYTKIRFGEQEKRIDITSGIKQGCTLSTTLFKIVTYMIIKELEKRGRGYQIDDITLESLFFADDSILMADSVENAKHNLNILIEVSKKYGLNLNREKCKIIIYNDTENTKEIEGIKVEENVKYLGVTIDNKKDLFKTQREMIKKNAEKYANMTHGIICKSVNRILIGKTYWKCVILPSLLQNIGIIKFNQKEISNLQTIENGVYRKILEGRDNTPISVLRGEIGSSLMETRFIESKLLMAKSIIEGENELTKKKF
;
A
#
# COMPACT_ATOMS: atom_id res chain seq x y z
N MET A 1 -2.17 20.83 14.63
CA MET A 1 -1.58 19.82 15.55
C MET A 1 -1.92 20.08 17.02
N ILE A 2 -1.51 21.21 17.62
CA ILE A 2 -1.78 21.49 19.05
C ILE A 2 -3.28 21.43 19.36
N GLU A 3 -4.11 22.02 18.50
CA GLU A 3 -5.57 21.95 18.62
C GLU A 3 -6.10 20.52 18.69
N ALA A 4 -5.57 19.61 17.87
CA ALA A 4 -5.94 18.19 17.90
C ALA A 4 -5.58 17.54 19.24
N LEU A 5 -4.44 17.91 19.85
CA LEU A 5 -4.04 17.37 21.16
C LEU A 5 -4.97 17.87 22.28
N ILE A 6 -5.39 19.14 22.22
CA ILE A 6 -6.34 19.73 23.15
C ILE A 6 -7.70 19.04 23.01
N GLU A 7 -8.18 18.87 21.78
CA GLU A 7 -9.48 18.25 21.50
C GLU A 7 -9.50 16.76 21.85
N TYR A 8 -8.36 16.08 21.70
CA TYR A 8 -8.14 14.70 22.17
C TYR A 8 -7.98 14.61 23.71
N LYS A 9 -8.00 15.74 24.42
CA LYS A 9 -7.92 15.84 25.89
C LYS A 9 -6.59 15.35 26.48
N ILE A 10 -5.48 15.60 25.78
CA ILE A 10 -4.14 15.32 26.32
C ILE A 10 -3.82 16.30 27.45
N HIS A 11 -3.19 15.81 28.51
CA HIS A 11 -2.85 16.62 29.68
C HIS A 11 -1.99 17.84 29.28
N PRO A 12 -2.31 19.06 29.76
CA PRO A 12 -1.62 20.29 29.34
C PRO A 12 -0.10 20.26 29.53
N HIS A 13 0.39 19.57 30.57
CA HIS A 13 1.82 19.40 30.80
C HIS A 13 2.53 18.68 29.64
N ILE A 14 1.91 17.64 29.08
CA ILE A 14 2.46 16.90 27.93
C ILE A 14 2.47 17.80 26.69
N ILE A 15 1.36 18.52 26.46
CA ILE A 15 1.26 19.48 25.33
C ILE A 15 2.37 20.53 25.42
N ASN A 16 2.62 21.09 26.60
CA ASN A 16 3.70 22.06 26.81
C ASN A 16 5.08 21.47 26.52
N ASN A 17 5.33 20.21 26.90
CA ASN A 17 6.59 19.54 26.59
C ASN A 17 6.75 19.30 25.08
N ILE A 18 5.66 18.97 24.38
CA ILE A 18 5.67 18.84 22.91
C ILE A 18 5.97 20.20 22.27
N ILE A 19 5.32 21.29 22.72
CA ILE A 19 5.58 22.64 22.20
C ILE A 19 7.06 22.99 22.37
N LYS A 20 7.63 22.74 23.56
CA LYS A 20 9.06 22.96 23.81
C LYS A 20 9.96 22.14 22.88
N LEU A 21 9.61 20.89 22.58
CA LEU A 21 10.37 20.02 21.67
C LEU A 21 10.41 20.56 20.23
N TYR A 22 9.33 21.22 19.79
CA TYR A 22 9.21 21.81 18.46
C TYR A 22 9.63 23.28 18.39
N SER A 23 9.83 23.93 19.53
CA SER A 23 10.21 25.35 19.59
C SER A 23 11.66 25.55 19.16
N GLY A 24 11.89 26.50 18.25
CA GLY A 24 13.24 26.83 17.76
C GLY A 24 13.89 25.74 16.90
N ASP A 25 13.08 24.85 16.32
CA ASP A 25 13.57 23.77 15.46
C ASP A 25 14.17 24.30 14.16
N TYR A 26 15.23 23.66 13.68
CA TYR A 26 15.90 24.04 12.43
C TYR A 26 16.55 22.84 11.77
N THR A 27 16.67 22.89 10.45
CA THR A 27 17.50 21.98 9.66
C THR A 27 18.69 22.72 9.07
N LYS A 28 19.74 22.00 8.73
CA LYS A 28 20.91 22.54 8.04
C LYS A 28 21.12 21.77 6.74
N ILE A 29 21.18 22.49 5.64
CA ILE A 29 21.52 21.91 4.33
C ILE A 29 22.99 22.25 4.06
N ARG A 30 23.79 21.23 3.79
CA ARG A 30 25.19 21.37 3.37
C ARG A 30 25.35 21.04 1.90
N PHE A 31 25.95 21.93 1.14
CA PHE A 31 26.32 21.72 -0.26
C PHE A 31 27.79 22.06 -0.46
N GLY A 32 28.64 21.04 -0.52
CA GLY A 32 30.09 21.22 -0.42
C GLY A 32 30.49 21.82 0.93
N GLU A 33 31.19 22.96 0.89
CA GLU A 33 31.61 23.71 2.09
C GLU A 33 30.54 24.71 2.58
N GLN A 34 29.48 24.95 1.80
CA GLN A 34 28.43 25.89 2.18
C GLN A 34 27.41 25.21 3.09
N GLU A 35 27.06 25.87 4.19
CA GLU A 35 26.04 25.44 5.13
C GLU A 35 24.98 26.53 5.27
N LYS A 36 23.71 26.16 5.08
CA LYS A 36 22.57 27.06 5.28
C LYS A 36 21.63 26.49 6.33
N ARG A 37 21.36 27.29 7.37
CA ARG A 37 20.32 27.02 8.36
C ARG A 37 18.96 27.39 7.79
N ILE A 38 17.97 26.53 8.01
CA ILE A 38 16.57 26.74 7.64
C ILE A 38 15.75 26.44 8.90
N ASP A 39 15.10 27.46 9.45
CA ASP A 39 14.22 27.26 10.60
C ASP A 39 12.95 26.53 10.17
N ILE A 40 12.54 25.55 10.98
CA ILE A 40 11.37 24.71 10.73
C ILE A 40 10.19 25.34 11.44
N THR A 41 9.25 25.90 10.68
CA THR A 41 8.06 26.58 11.21
C THR A 41 6.80 25.71 11.16
N SER A 42 6.85 24.57 10.46
CA SER A 42 5.71 23.67 10.31
C SER A 42 6.18 22.23 10.02
N GLY A 43 5.26 21.28 10.23
CA GLY A 43 5.49 19.87 9.98
C GLY A 43 5.91 19.08 11.23
N ILE A 44 5.98 17.76 11.06
CA ILE A 44 6.47 16.82 12.06
C ILE A 44 7.95 16.50 11.81
N LYS A 45 8.74 16.30 12.86
CA LYS A 45 10.15 15.90 12.74
C LYS A 45 10.24 14.49 12.14
N GLN A 46 10.72 14.35 10.91
CA GLN A 46 10.94 13.03 10.32
C GLN A 46 12.00 12.26 11.11
N GLY A 47 11.80 10.96 11.32
CA GLY A 47 12.67 10.10 12.13
C GLY A 47 12.47 10.20 13.65
N CYS A 48 11.65 11.14 14.13
CA CYS A 48 11.26 11.21 15.54
C CYS A 48 10.16 10.18 15.85
N THR A 49 10.32 9.40 16.91
CA THR A 49 9.35 8.37 17.34
C THR A 49 7.99 8.95 17.71
N LEU A 50 7.96 10.18 18.25
CA LEU A 50 6.72 10.85 18.63
C LEU A 50 5.89 11.33 17.42
N SER A 51 6.55 11.66 16.31
CA SER A 51 5.91 12.22 15.11
C SER A 51 4.80 11.33 14.57
N THR A 52 5.00 10.01 14.57
CA THR A 52 3.99 9.05 14.12
C THR A 52 2.74 9.09 15.01
N THR A 53 2.91 9.20 16.32
CA THR A 53 1.79 9.28 17.28
C THR A 53 1.03 10.60 17.13
N LEU A 54 1.74 11.71 16.95
CA LEU A 54 1.11 13.02 16.71
C LEU A 54 0.29 13.02 15.42
N PHE A 55 0.83 12.43 14.36
CA PHE A 55 0.11 12.30 13.09
C PHE A 55 -1.13 11.42 13.25
N LYS A 56 -1.02 10.27 13.93
CA LYS A 56 -2.18 9.40 14.24
C LYS A 56 -3.29 10.15 14.96
N ILE A 57 -2.98 11.00 15.94
CA ILE A 57 -3.99 11.80 16.66
C ILE A 57 -4.70 12.76 15.71
N VAL A 58 -3.95 13.47 14.86
CA VAL A 58 -4.54 14.38 13.87
C VAL A 58 -5.45 13.64 12.90
N THR A 59 -4.97 12.52 12.34
CA THR A 59 -5.76 11.68 11.42
C THR A 59 -7.01 11.12 12.10
N TYR A 60 -6.92 10.70 13.36
CA TYR A 60 -8.07 10.24 14.13
C TYR A 60 -9.15 11.32 14.26
N MET A 61 -8.76 12.57 14.50
CA MET A 61 -9.71 13.69 14.55
C MET A 61 -10.43 13.91 13.21
N ILE A 62 -9.74 13.69 12.08
CA ILE A 62 -10.33 13.77 10.74
C ILE A 62 -11.31 12.61 10.51
N ILE A 63 -10.90 11.38 10.84
CA ILE A 63 -11.75 10.18 10.71
C ILE A 63 -13.03 10.36 11.52
N LYS A 64 -12.94 10.83 12.76
CA LYS A 64 -14.10 11.04 13.64
C LYS A 64 -15.12 12.02 13.07
N GLU A 65 -14.67 13.08 12.40
CA GLU A 65 -15.58 14.02 11.73
C GLU A 65 -16.21 13.43 10.47
N LEU A 66 -15.46 12.60 9.73
CA LEU A 66 -15.99 11.85 8.59
C LEU A 66 -17.04 10.82 9.02
N GLU A 67 -16.82 10.09 10.11
CA GLU A 67 -17.81 9.15 10.67
C GLU A 67 -19.09 9.86 11.13
N LYS A 68 -18.95 11.08 11.66
CA LYS A 68 -20.10 11.84 12.18
C LYS A 68 -20.94 12.51 11.09
N ARG A 69 -20.30 13.04 10.05
CA ARG A 69 -20.94 13.93 9.04
C ARG A 69 -20.94 13.35 7.63
N GLY A 70 -20.09 12.37 7.37
CA GLY A 70 -19.90 11.76 6.07
C GLY A 70 -21.02 10.77 5.74
N ARG A 71 -21.01 10.34 4.48
CA ARG A 71 -21.94 9.37 3.91
C ARG A 71 -21.14 8.31 3.20
N GLY A 72 -20.87 7.21 3.91
CA GLY A 72 -20.04 6.12 3.40
C GLY A 72 -20.74 5.27 2.35
N TYR A 73 -20.06 4.18 1.99
CA TYR A 73 -20.60 3.12 1.14
C TYR A 73 -21.26 2.06 2.03
N GLN A 74 -22.53 1.73 1.78
CA GLN A 74 -23.23 0.71 2.58
C GLN A 74 -22.95 -0.70 2.07
N ILE A 75 -22.54 -1.58 2.99
CA ILE A 75 -22.33 -3.00 2.74
C ILE A 75 -23.09 -3.80 3.80
N ASP A 76 -24.30 -4.25 3.46
CA ASP A 76 -25.25 -4.84 4.42
C ASP A 76 -25.46 -3.89 5.61
N ASP A 77 -25.22 -4.32 6.85
CA ASP A 77 -25.39 -3.52 8.07
C ASP A 77 -24.16 -2.65 8.42
N ILE A 78 -23.16 -2.57 7.54
CA ILE A 78 -21.91 -1.84 7.78
C ILE A 78 -21.80 -0.67 6.79
N THR A 79 -21.61 0.53 7.32
CA THR A 79 -21.22 1.70 6.51
C THR A 79 -19.70 1.82 6.51
N LEU A 80 -19.11 2.03 5.33
CA LEU A 80 -17.67 2.18 5.15
C LEU A 80 -17.39 3.56 4.53
N GLU A 81 -16.99 4.52 5.36
CA GLU A 81 -16.77 5.91 4.97
C GLU A 81 -15.36 6.16 4.46
N SER A 82 -14.35 5.64 5.18
CA SER A 82 -12.96 5.92 4.86
C SER A 82 -11.99 4.86 5.36
N LEU A 83 -10.85 4.75 4.69
CA LEU A 83 -9.71 3.92 5.09
C LEU A 83 -8.46 4.78 5.10
N PHE A 84 -7.83 4.93 6.25
CA PHE A 84 -6.62 5.72 6.42
C PHE A 84 -5.43 4.82 6.73
N PHE A 85 -4.36 4.98 5.96
CA PHE A 85 -3.06 4.39 6.23
C PHE A 85 -1.99 5.48 6.12
N ALA A 86 -1.59 6.03 7.26
CA ALA A 86 -0.77 7.24 7.31
C ALA A 86 -1.38 8.36 6.44
N ASP A 87 -0.63 8.90 5.49
CA ASP A 87 -1.07 9.95 4.56
C ASP A 87 -1.88 9.42 3.37
N ASP A 88 -1.83 8.12 3.08
CA ASP A 88 -2.67 7.49 2.07
C ASP A 88 -4.07 7.22 2.64
N SER A 89 -5.09 7.85 2.05
CA SER A 89 -6.49 7.66 2.45
C SER A 89 -7.39 7.34 1.26
N ILE A 90 -8.39 6.51 1.51
CA ILE A 90 -9.50 6.24 0.58
C ILE A 90 -10.78 6.75 1.24
N LEU A 91 -11.57 7.49 0.48
CA LEU A 91 -12.96 7.78 0.81
C LEU A 91 -13.87 6.91 -0.06
N MET A 92 -14.92 6.36 0.53
CA MET A 92 -15.92 5.55 -0.17
C MET A 92 -17.31 6.19 0.00
N ALA A 93 -18.12 6.10 -1.05
CA ALA A 93 -19.46 6.66 -1.09
C ALA A 93 -20.31 5.91 -2.13
N ASP A 94 -21.62 5.84 -1.89
CA ASP A 94 -22.57 5.19 -2.80
C ASP A 94 -22.91 6.03 -4.06
N SER A 95 -22.62 7.34 -4.04
CA SER A 95 -22.91 8.25 -5.16
C SER A 95 -21.85 9.35 -5.30
N VAL A 96 -21.82 9.98 -6.47
CA VAL A 96 -20.92 11.11 -6.75
C VAL A 96 -21.22 12.30 -5.83
N GLU A 97 -22.49 12.57 -5.52
CA GLU A 97 -22.88 13.64 -4.60
C GLU A 97 -22.36 13.38 -3.18
N ASN A 98 -22.48 12.12 -2.71
CA ASN A 98 -21.96 11.72 -1.40
C ASN A 98 -20.43 11.78 -1.38
N ALA A 99 -19.76 11.42 -2.47
CA ALA A 99 -18.30 11.56 -2.60
C ALA A 99 -17.87 13.04 -2.52
N LYS A 100 -18.56 13.94 -3.22
CA LYS A 100 -18.33 15.40 -3.15
C LYS A 100 -18.54 15.94 -1.74
N HIS A 101 -19.62 15.53 -1.07
CA HIS A 101 -19.91 15.90 0.31
C HIS A 101 -18.79 15.46 1.27
N ASN A 102 -18.36 14.20 1.19
CA ASN A 102 -17.28 13.66 2.03
C ASN A 102 -15.94 14.36 1.75
N LEU A 103 -15.64 14.64 0.48
CA LEU A 103 -14.43 15.36 0.09
C LEU A 103 -14.39 16.79 0.67
N ASN A 104 -15.53 17.48 0.65
CA ASN A 104 -15.64 18.81 1.24
C ASN A 104 -15.42 18.79 2.77
N ILE A 105 -15.98 17.81 3.46
CA ILE A 105 -15.71 17.59 4.90
C ILE A 105 -14.22 17.33 5.13
N LEU A 106 -13.61 16.44 4.34
CA LEU A 106 -12.19 16.13 4.46
C LEU A 106 -11.33 17.39 4.29
N ILE A 107 -11.62 18.23 3.29
CA ILE A 107 -10.87 19.47 3.03
C ILE A 107 -11.05 20.47 4.18
N GLU A 108 -12.28 20.65 4.66
CA GLU A 108 -12.62 21.55 5.78
C GLU A 108 -11.85 21.15 7.05
N VAL A 109 -11.98 19.88 7.46
CA VAL A 109 -11.40 19.38 8.71
C VAL A 109 -9.88 19.26 8.62
N SER A 110 -9.34 18.86 7.46
CA SER A 110 -7.88 18.81 7.25
C SER A 110 -7.25 20.20 7.40
N LYS A 111 -7.88 21.24 6.83
CA LYS A 111 -7.40 22.62 6.94
C LYS A 111 -7.35 23.11 8.38
N LYS A 112 -8.36 22.78 9.20
CA LYS A 112 -8.37 23.08 10.64
C LYS A 112 -7.09 22.59 11.33
N TYR A 113 -6.61 21.41 10.98
CA TYR A 113 -5.41 20.83 11.60
C TYR A 113 -4.09 21.17 10.90
N GLY A 114 -4.12 22.03 9.87
CA GLY A 114 -2.95 22.46 9.11
C GLY A 114 -2.52 21.48 8.01
N LEU A 115 -3.43 20.61 7.55
CA LEU A 115 -3.20 19.68 6.45
C LEU A 115 -3.88 20.19 5.18
N ASN A 116 -3.18 20.02 4.05
CA ASN A 116 -3.68 20.38 2.73
C ASN A 116 -3.76 19.15 1.85
N LEU A 117 -4.84 19.05 1.07
CA LEU A 117 -5.02 17.99 0.10
C LEU A 117 -4.17 18.25 -1.15
N ASN A 118 -3.36 17.28 -1.55
CA ASN A 118 -2.62 17.35 -2.82
C ASN A 118 -3.51 16.84 -3.96
N ARG A 119 -4.25 17.75 -4.59
CA ARG A 119 -5.18 17.44 -5.68
C ARG A 119 -4.55 16.71 -6.86
N GLU A 120 -3.28 16.98 -7.17
CA GLU A 120 -2.57 16.33 -8.28
C GLU A 120 -2.29 14.84 -8.00
N LYS A 121 -2.09 14.49 -6.73
CA LYS A 121 -1.88 13.10 -6.29
C LYS A 121 -3.19 12.36 -6.05
N CYS A 122 -4.26 13.08 -5.71
CA CYS A 122 -5.58 12.49 -5.51
C CYS A 122 -6.15 12.02 -6.86
N LYS A 123 -6.86 10.90 -6.81
CA LYS A 123 -7.54 10.30 -7.95
C LYS A 123 -8.88 9.76 -7.50
N ILE A 124 -9.86 9.76 -8.39
CA ILE A 124 -11.18 9.18 -8.14
C ILE A 124 -11.39 7.99 -9.08
N ILE A 125 -11.90 6.90 -8.55
CA ILE A 125 -12.44 5.78 -9.32
C ILE A 125 -13.94 5.77 -9.13
N ILE A 126 -14.67 5.61 -10.22
CA ILE A 126 -16.12 5.37 -10.21
C ILE A 126 -16.34 3.97 -10.78
N TYR A 127 -16.92 3.08 -9.98
CA TYR A 127 -17.26 1.73 -10.42
C TYR A 127 -18.53 1.77 -11.27
N ASN A 128 -18.49 1.09 -12.43
CA ASN A 128 -19.60 1.04 -13.39
C ASN A 128 -20.08 2.45 -13.86
N ASP A 129 -19.16 3.39 -14.06
CA ASP A 129 -19.52 4.72 -14.57
C ASP A 129 -20.21 4.64 -15.94
N THR A 130 -21.46 5.10 -16.01
CA THR A 130 -22.23 5.24 -17.26
C THR A 130 -22.19 6.66 -17.81
N GLU A 131 -21.73 7.63 -17.03
CA GLU A 131 -21.88 9.06 -17.30
C GLU A 131 -20.61 9.72 -17.88
N ASN A 132 -19.50 8.97 -17.99
CA ASN A 132 -18.19 9.45 -18.47
C ASN A 132 -17.71 10.70 -17.71
N THR A 133 -17.83 10.68 -16.39
CA THR A 133 -17.39 11.79 -15.55
C THR A 133 -15.86 11.89 -15.60
N LYS A 134 -15.32 13.02 -16.06
CA LYS A 134 -13.86 13.20 -16.19
C LYS A 134 -13.20 13.76 -14.93
N GLU A 135 -13.94 14.55 -14.16
CA GLU A 135 -13.39 15.28 -13.02
C GLU A 135 -14.48 15.56 -11.98
N ILE A 136 -14.11 15.49 -10.71
CA ILE A 136 -14.97 15.84 -9.57
C ILE A 136 -14.16 16.77 -8.66
N GLU A 137 -14.65 17.98 -8.41
CA GLU A 137 -14.07 18.94 -7.45
C GLU A 137 -12.56 19.25 -7.66
N GLY A 138 -12.08 19.28 -8.91
CA GLY A 138 -10.66 19.51 -9.19
C GLY A 138 -9.80 18.23 -9.24
N ILE A 139 -10.41 17.05 -9.07
CA ILE A 139 -9.73 15.76 -8.99
C ILE A 139 -10.11 14.90 -10.18
N LYS A 140 -9.12 14.35 -10.87
CA LYS A 140 -9.31 13.53 -12.07
C LYS A 140 -9.93 12.19 -11.73
N VAL A 141 -10.89 11.78 -12.56
CA VAL A 141 -11.42 10.42 -12.58
C VAL A 141 -10.53 9.57 -13.48
N GLU A 142 -10.08 8.43 -12.97
CA GLU A 142 -9.14 7.52 -13.64
C GLU A 142 -9.73 6.10 -13.68
N GLU A 143 -9.32 5.30 -14.66
CA GLU A 143 -9.76 3.89 -14.75
C GLU A 143 -9.11 3.00 -13.70
N ASN A 144 -7.94 3.40 -13.19
CA ASN A 144 -7.20 2.66 -12.17
C ASN A 144 -6.44 3.57 -11.20
N VAL A 145 -6.30 3.10 -9.97
CA VAL A 145 -5.63 3.80 -8.86
C VAL A 145 -4.82 2.80 -8.07
N LYS A 146 -3.63 3.22 -7.64
CA LYS A 146 -2.76 2.43 -6.79
C LYS A 146 -2.98 2.82 -5.33
N TYR A 147 -3.29 1.85 -4.49
CA TYR A 147 -3.40 2.01 -3.04
C TYR A 147 -2.57 0.93 -2.35
N LEU A 148 -1.67 1.35 -1.44
CA LEU A 148 -0.79 0.46 -0.66
C LEU A 148 -0.05 -0.61 -1.49
N GLY A 149 0.33 -0.27 -2.72
CA GLY A 149 1.05 -1.18 -3.61
C GLY A 149 0.17 -2.07 -4.50
N VAL A 150 -1.15 -1.97 -4.40
CA VAL A 150 -2.11 -2.71 -5.23
C VAL A 150 -2.83 -1.74 -6.17
N THR A 151 -2.81 -2.03 -7.46
CA THR A 151 -3.62 -1.31 -8.45
C THR A 151 -5.04 -1.87 -8.46
N ILE A 152 -6.02 -0.99 -8.34
CA ILE A 152 -7.46 -1.28 -8.34
C ILE A 152 -8.06 -0.67 -9.61
N ASP A 153 -8.81 -1.48 -10.35
CA ASP A 153 -9.48 -1.12 -11.60
C ASP A 153 -10.98 -0.82 -11.36
N ASN A 154 -11.56 0.06 -12.18
CA ASN A 154 -12.97 0.44 -12.12
C ASN A 154 -13.96 -0.60 -12.71
N LYS A 155 -13.46 -1.75 -13.17
CA LYS A 155 -14.23 -2.79 -13.89
C LYS A 155 -14.64 -3.93 -12.94
N LYS A 156 -15.51 -4.83 -13.41
CA LYS A 156 -15.93 -6.04 -12.66
C LYS A 156 -14.75 -6.87 -12.14
N ASP A 157 -13.66 -6.93 -12.90
CA ASP A 157 -12.41 -7.55 -12.47
C ASP A 157 -11.46 -6.48 -11.91
N LEU A 158 -11.55 -6.26 -10.59
CA LEU A 158 -10.87 -5.17 -9.87
C LEU A 158 -9.34 -5.23 -9.94
N PHE A 159 -8.76 -6.42 -10.20
CA PHE A 159 -7.32 -6.63 -10.08
C PHE A 159 -6.66 -7.05 -11.40
N LYS A 160 -7.33 -6.86 -12.53
CA LYS A 160 -6.81 -7.29 -13.83
C LYS A 160 -5.46 -6.63 -14.13
N THR A 161 -5.38 -5.32 -14.02
CA THR A 161 -4.15 -4.56 -14.29
C THR A 161 -3.03 -4.97 -13.34
N GLN A 162 -3.36 -5.21 -12.06
CA GLN A 162 -2.39 -5.68 -11.08
C GLN A 162 -1.81 -7.06 -11.44
N ARG A 163 -2.63 -8.02 -11.88
CA ARG A 163 -2.16 -9.36 -12.29
C ARG A 163 -1.25 -9.27 -13.52
N GLU A 164 -1.59 -8.43 -14.49
CA GLU A 164 -0.75 -8.18 -15.66
C GLU A 164 0.60 -7.54 -15.29
N MET A 165 0.60 -6.60 -14.35
CA MET A 165 1.83 -6.00 -13.81
C MET A 165 2.70 -7.03 -13.09
N ILE A 166 2.11 -7.89 -12.25
CA ILE A 166 2.83 -8.96 -11.55
C ILE A 166 3.50 -9.91 -12.57
N LYS A 167 2.77 -10.29 -13.63
CA LYS A 167 3.34 -11.12 -14.70
C LYS A 167 4.53 -10.44 -15.39
N LYS A 168 4.38 -9.19 -15.82
CA LYS A 168 5.46 -8.42 -16.46
C LYS A 168 6.67 -8.26 -15.54
N ASN A 169 6.43 -7.99 -14.25
CA ASN A 169 7.49 -7.89 -13.26
C ASN A 169 8.19 -9.23 -13.03
N ALA A 170 7.47 -10.35 -13.01
CA ALA A 170 8.05 -11.68 -12.88
C ALA A 170 9.00 -12.00 -14.05
N GLU A 171 8.60 -11.68 -15.29
CA GLU A 171 9.45 -11.83 -16.48
C GLU A 171 10.70 -10.94 -16.41
N LYS A 172 10.51 -9.66 -16.02
CA LYS A 172 11.61 -8.71 -15.82
C LYS A 172 12.60 -9.21 -14.77
N TYR A 173 12.11 -9.64 -13.60
CA TYR A 173 12.94 -10.13 -12.51
C TYR A 173 13.63 -11.44 -12.84
N ALA A 174 13.01 -12.31 -13.65
CA ALA A 174 13.67 -13.51 -14.16
C ALA A 174 14.89 -13.16 -15.03
N ASN A 175 14.76 -12.14 -15.87
CA ASN A 175 15.87 -11.63 -16.69
C ASN A 175 16.95 -10.94 -15.85
N MET A 176 16.56 -10.14 -14.85
CA MET A 176 17.51 -9.52 -13.92
C MET A 176 18.29 -10.56 -13.10
N THR A 177 17.61 -11.61 -12.64
CA THR A 177 18.25 -12.72 -11.93
C THR A 177 19.31 -13.35 -12.80
N HIS A 178 19.03 -13.58 -14.08
CA HIS A 178 20.02 -14.08 -15.02
C HIS A 178 21.25 -13.15 -15.15
N GLY A 179 21.02 -11.84 -15.27
CA GLY A 179 22.11 -10.86 -15.32
C GLY A 179 22.99 -10.84 -14.07
N ILE A 180 22.40 -11.05 -12.89
CA ILE A 180 23.12 -11.09 -11.61
C ILE A 180 23.93 -12.38 -11.49
N ILE A 181 23.31 -13.53 -11.74
CA ILE A 181 23.97 -14.83 -11.57
C ILE A 181 25.15 -15.01 -12.53
N CYS A 182 25.08 -14.45 -13.74
CA CYS A 182 26.18 -14.51 -14.71
C CYS A 182 27.43 -13.74 -14.28
N LYS A 183 27.29 -12.77 -13.36
CA LYS A 183 28.41 -11.99 -12.81
C LYS A 183 28.84 -12.48 -11.42
N SER A 184 28.21 -13.54 -10.92
CA SER A 184 28.35 -14.00 -9.54
C SER A 184 29.35 -15.13 -9.41
N VAL A 185 30.17 -15.10 -8.35
CA VAL A 185 31.15 -16.16 -8.04
C VAL A 185 30.44 -17.45 -7.62
N ASN A 186 29.39 -17.35 -6.80
CA ASN A 186 28.56 -18.50 -6.42
C ASN A 186 27.15 -18.33 -7.00
N ARG A 187 26.99 -18.78 -8.24
CA ARG A 187 25.75 -18.70 -9.03
C ARG A 187 24.54 -19.29 -8.30
N ILE A 188 24.71 -20.47 -7.72
CA ILE A 188 23.63 -21.23 -7.09
C ILE A 188 23.17 -20.51 -5.82
N LEU A 189 24.10 -20.18 -4.93
CA LEU A 189 23.78 -19.51 -3.68
C LEU A 189 23.15 -18.15 -3.94
N ILE A 190 23.79 -17.31 -4.76
CA ILE A 190 23.31 -15.95 -5.05
C ILE A 190 21.98 -15.98 -5.82
N GLY A 191 21.84 -16.88 -6.81
CA GLY A 191 20.60 -17.03 -7.55
C GLY A 191 19.44 -17.46 -6.67
N LYS A 192 19.66 -18.47 -5.81
CA LYS A 192 18.65 -18.97 -4.88
C LYS A 192 18.26 -17.90 -3.85
N THR A 193 19.23 -17.21 -3.24
CA THR A 193 18.93 -16.17 -2.24
C THR A 193 18.25 -14.97 -2.88
N TYR A 194 18.71 -14.51 -4.04
CA TYR A 194 18.10 -13.38 -4.73
C TYR A 194 16.66 -13.67 -5.16
N TRP A 195 16.42 -14.82 -5.79
CA TRP A 195 15.08 -15.19 -6.20
C TRP A 195 14.15 -15.38 -5.00
N LYS A 196 14.58 -16.15 -3.99
CA LYS A 196 13.71 -16.52 -2.87
C LYS A 196 13.51 -15.43 -1.83
N CYS A 197 14.52 -14.62 -1.56
CA CYS A 197 14.47 -13.65 -0.46
C CYS A 197 14.16 -12.23 -0.93
N VAL A 198 14.36 -11.91 -2.21
CA VAL A 198 14.12 -10.56 -2.75
C VAL A 198 12.94 -10.56 -3.73
N ILE A 199 13.00 -11.40 -4.76
CA ILE A 199 12.02 -11.35 -5.84
C ILE A 199 10.68 -11.97 -5.42
N LEU A 200 10.69 -13.17 -4.84
CA LEU A 200 9.45 -13.85 -4.44
C LEU A 200 8.63 -13.02 -3.44
N PRO A 201 9.18 -12.45 -2.36
CA PRO A 201 8.41 -11.59 -1.45
C PRO A 201 7.82 -10.38 -2.18
N SER A 202 8.60 -9.72 -3.04
CA SER A 202 8.14 -8.56 -3.82
C SER A 202 6.98 -8.90 -4.77
N LEU A 203 7.02 -10.07 -5.42
CA LEU A 203 5.95 -10.52 -6.32
C LEU A 203 4.71 -11.00 -5.55
N LEU A 204 4.90 -11.64 -4.39
CA LEU A 204 3.85 -12.38 -3.69
C LEU A 204 3.21 -11.62 -2.53
N GLN A 205 3.70 -10.44 -2.13
CA GLN A 205 3.24 -9.71 -0.93
C GLN A 205 1.73 -9.41 -0.86
N ASN A 206 1.00 -9.41 -1.99
CA ASN A 206 -0.42 -9.06 -2.06
C ASN A 206 -1.33 -10.17 -2.61
N ILE A 207 -0.83 -11.39 -2.77
CA ILE A 207 -1.58 -12.47 -3.45
C ILE A 207 -2.74 -13.03 -2.63
N GLY A 208 -2.74 -12.87 -1.31
CA GLY A 208 -3.85 -13.31 -0.45
C GLY A 208 -5.16 -12.60 -0.79
N ILE A 209 -5.07 -11.32 -1.19
CA ILE A 209 -6.21 -10.46 -1.53
C ILE A 209 -6.65 -10.66 -2.98
N ILE A 210 -5.68 -10.84 -3.88
CA ILE A 210 -5.93 -10.86 -5.32
C ILE A 210 -6.38 -12.27 -5.77
N LYS A 211 -7.51 -12.35 -6.47
CA LYS A 211 -7.97 -13.60 -7.07
C LYS A 211 -7.22 -13.89 -8.37
N PHE A 212 -6.42 -14.94 -8.37
CA PHE A 212 -5.77 -15.49 -9.56
C PHE A 212 -6.49 -16.75 -10.06
N ASN A 213 -6.43 -16.98 -11.37
CA ASN A 213 -6.88 -18.23 -12.00
C ASN A 213 -5.73 -19.24 -12.14
N GLN A 214 -6.06 -20.51 -12.38
CA GLN A 214 -5.07 -21.58 -12.45
C GLN A 214 -4.05 -21.39 -13.58
N LYS A 215 -4.46 -20.76 -14.69
CA LYS A 215 -3.57 -20.47 -15.83
C LYS A 215 -2.52 -19.42 -15.45
N GLU A 216 -2.91 -18.37 -14.73
CA GLU A 216 -2.02 -17.33 -14.25
C GLU A 216 -1.00 -17.86 -13.25
N ILE A 217 -1.44 -18.71 -12.31
CA ILE A 217 -0.54 -19.37 -11.35
C ILE A 217 0.46 -20.28 -12.09
N SER A 218 -0.02 -21.07 -13.06
CA SER A 218 0.82 -21.94 -13.89
C SER A 218 1.85 -21.14 -14.71
N ASN A 219 1.46 -19.96 -15.20
CA ASN A 219 2.38 -19.08 -15.92
C ASN A 219 3.50 -18.56 -15.01
N LEU A 220 3.19 -18.11 -13.80
CA LEU A 220 4.19 -17.70 -12.82
C LEU A 220 5.12 -18.86 -12.44
N GLN A 221 4.57 -20.07 -12.27
CA GLN A 221 5.37 -21.27 -12.03
C GLN A 221 6.33 -21.56 -13.19
N THR A 222 5.89 -21.35 -14.42
CA THR A 222 6.71 -21.57 -15.62
C THR A 222 7.88 -20.60 -15.67
N ILE A 223 7.64 -19.31 -15.37
CA ILE A 223 8.69 -18.29 -15.27
C ILE A 223 9.71 -18.69 -14.20
N GLU A 224 9.23 -19.06 -13.01
CA GLU A 224 10.07 -19.50 -11.90
C GLU A 224 10.92 -20.74 -12.29
N ASN A 225 10.32 -21.73 -12.93
CA ASN A 225 11.04 -22.91 -13.40
C ASN A 225 12.14 -22.53 -14.41
N GLY A 226 11.89 -21.53 -15.26
CA GLY A 226 12.90 -20.96 -16.17
C GLY A 226 14.08 -20.34 -15.41
N VAL A 227 13.82 -19.67 -14.29
CA VAL A 227 14.87 -19.14 -13.42
C VAL A 227 15.68 -20.26 -12.77
N TYR A 228 15.03 -21.32 -12.29
CA TYR A 228 15.73 -22.46 -11.69
C TYR A 228 16.64 -23.19 -12.69
N ARG A 229 16.18 -23.37 -13.94
CA ARG A 229 17.05 -23.88 -15.02
C ARG A 229 18.27 -23.00 -15.21
N LYS A 230 18.08 -21.68 -15.25
CA LYS A 230 19.19 -20.73 -15.38
C LYS A 230 20.13 -20.79 -14.16
N ILE A 231 19.64 -20.93 -12.93
CA ILE A 231 20.51 -20.99 -11.74
C ILE A 231 21.36 -22.26 -11.74
N LEU A 232 20.78 -23.40 -12.10
CA LEU A 232 21.43 -24.72 -12.04
C LEU A 232 22.11 -25.14 -13.35
N GLU A 233 22.08 -24.30 -14.38
CA GLU A 233 22.57 -24.62 -15.73
C GLU A 233 21.93 -25.89 -16.32
N GLY A 234 20.66 -26.13 -15.96
CA GLY A 234 19.90 -27.27 -16.44
C GLY A 234 19.47 -27.11 -17.90
N ARG A 235 19.53 -28.20 -18.66
CA ARG A 235 18.96 -28.28 -20.03
C ARG A 235 17.43 -28.10 -19.99
N ASP A 236 16.82 -27.80 -21.13
CA ASP A 236 15.37 -27.55 -21.22
C ASP A 236 14.52 -28.72 -20.71
N ASN A 237 14.99 -29.95 -20.96
CA ASN A 237 14.33 -31.21 -20.57
C ASN A 237 14.59 -31.63 -19.12
N THR A 238 15.30 -30.81 -18.33
CA THR A 238 15.58 -31.14 -16.92
C THR A 238 14.26 -31.28 -16.15
N PRO A 239 14.03 -32.39 -15.42
CA PRO A 239 12.82 -32.57 -14.64
C PRO A 239 12.61 -31.43 -13.63
N ILE A 240 11.40 -30.85 -13.61
CA ILE A 240 11.05 -29.72 -12.73
C ILE A 240 11.17 -30.11 -11.24
N SER A 241 10.88 -31.37 -10.90
CA SER A 241 11.03 -31.89 -9.54
C SER A 241 12.47 -31.79 -9.04
N VAL A 242 13.45 -32.11 -9.89
CA VAL A 242 14.89 -32.02 -9.56
C VAL A 242 15.28 -30.55 -9.36
N LEU A 243 14.93 -29.67 -10.30
CA LEU A 243 15.23 -28.23 -10.19
C LEU A 243 14.71 -27.64 -8.88
N ARG A 244 13.46 -27.98 -8.52
CA ARG A 244 12.82 -27.52 -7.29
C ARG A 244 13.42 -28.15 -6.04
N GLY A 245 13.83 -29.41 -6.10
CA GLY A 245 14.49 -30.13 -5.00
C GLY A 245 15.82 -29.48 -4.63
N GLU A 246 16.69 -29.25 -5.62
CA GLU A 246 18.01 -28.62 -5.43
C GLU A 246 17.89 -27.18 -4.92
N ILE A 247 16.97 -26.39 -5.49
CA ILE A 247 16.73 -25.03 -5.02
C ILE A 247 16.00 -25.03 -3.66
N GLY A 248 15.30 -26.10 -3.30
CA GLY A 248 14.46 -26.19 -2.10
C GLY A 248 13.28 -25.22 -2.17
N SER A 249 12.39 -25.44 -3.14
CA SER A 249 11.31 -24.50 -3.50
C SER A 249 9.93 -25.17 -3.53
N SER A 250 8.97 -24.63 -2.76
CA SER A 250 7.55 -25.02 -2.84
C SER A 250 6.90 -24.62 -4.18
N LEU A 251 5.73 -25.18 -4.49
CA LEU A 251 4.97 -24.78 -5.68
C LEU A 251 4.39 -23.38 -5.49
N MET A 252 4.23 -22.63 -6.59
CA MET A 252 3.47 -21.38 -6.63
C MET A 252 2.10 -21.57 -6.01
N GLU A 253 1.34 -22.56 -6.45
CA GLU A 253 0.00 -22.86 -5.94
C GLU A 253 -0.02 -23.03 -4.41
N THR A 254 0.95 -23.77 -3.85
CA THR A 254 1.08 -23.92 -2.39
C THR A 254 1.26 -22.57 -1.70
N ARG A 255 2.10 -21.67 -2.24
CA ARG A 255 2.31 -20.33 -1.67
C ARG A 255 1.06 -19.46 -1.75
N PHE A 256 0.30 -19.57 -2.83
CA PHE A 256 -0.98 -18.88 -2.98
C PHE A 256 -2.00 -19.36 -1.95
N ILE A 257 -2.10 -20.68 -1.74
CA ILE A 257 -2.98 -21.26 -0.72
C ILE A 257 -2.53 -20.83 0.67
N GLU A 258 -1.23 -20.93 0.98
CA GLU A 258 -0.67 -20.53 2.26
C GLU A 258 -0.95 -19.05 2.56
N SER A 259 -0.74 -18.15 1.60
CA SER A 259 -1.05 -16.73 1.76
C SER A 259 -2.54 -16.46 2.03
N LYS A 260 -3.45 -17.19 1.36
CA LYS A 260 -4.89 -17.10 1.62
C LYS A 260 -5.26 -17.63 3.00
N LEU A 261 -4.66 -18.74 3.42
CA LEU A 261 -4.87 -19.31 4.76
C LEU A 261 -4.37 -18.36 5.85
N LEU A 262 -3.20 -17.74 5.66
CA LEU A 262 -2.68 -16.73 6.57
C LEU A 262 -3.60 -15.51 6.65
N MET A 263 -4.14 -15.05 5.52
CA MET A 263 -5.12 -13.97 5.50
C MET A 263 -6.42 -14.36 6.23
N ALA A 264 -6.97 -15.54 5.97
CA ALA A 264 -8.16 -16.04 6.65
C ALA A 264 -7.94 -16.19 8.16
N LYS A 265 -6.80 -16.75 8.57
CA LYS A 265 -6.38 -16.82 9.97
C LYS A 265 -6.30 -15.44 10.61
N SER A 266 -5.69 -14.47 9.93
CA SER A 266 -5.60 -13.09 10.39
C SER A 266 -6.97 -12.41 10.56
N ILE A 267 -7.96 -12.77 9.74
CA ILE A 267 -9.33 -12.25 9.87
C ILE A 267 -10.04 -12.87 11.08
N ILE A 268 -9.91 -14.18 11.26
CA ILE A 268 -10.56 -14.92 12.37
C ILE A 268 -9.96 -14.51 13.72
N GLU A 269 -8.63 -14.48 13.82
CA GLU A 269 -7.92 -14.14 15.06
C GLU A 269 -7.84 -12.63 15.32
N GLY A 270 -8.04 -11.80 14.29
CA GLY A 270 -7.88 -10.36 14.37
C GLY A 270 -8.95 -9.66 15.22
N GLU A 271 -8.63 -8.48 15.76
CA GLU A 271 -9.57 -7.66 16.54
C GLU A 271 -10.49 -6.79 15.68
N ASN A 272 -10.33 -6.83 14.35
CA ASN A 272 -11.09 -5.96 13.45
C ASN A 272 -12.54 -6.44 13.30
N GLU A 273 -13.44 -5.74 13.99
CA GLU A 273 -14.88 -6.02 13.97
C GLU A 273 -15.51 -5.90 12.58
N LEU A 274 -15.02 -4.99 11.72
CA LEU A 274 -15.54 -4.81 10.36
C LEU A 274 -15.36 -6.09 9.54
N THR A 275 -14.20 -6.74 9.69
CA THR A 275 -13.93 -8.00 8.99
C THR A 275 -14.66 -9.19 9.62
N LYS A 276 -14.81 -9.21 10.95
CA LYS A 276 -15.50 -10.29 11.68
C LYS A 276 -17.01 -10.32 11.46
N LYS A 277 -17.65 -9.19 11.21
CA LYS A 277 -19.10 -9.14 10.91
C LYS A 277 -19.43 -9.68 9.51
N LYS A 278 -18.43 -9.83 8.64
CA LYS A 278 -18.60 -10.24 7.22
C LYS A 278 -18.19 -11.68 6.93
N PHE A 279 -17.37 -12.30 7.79
CA PHE A 279 -16.81 -13.64 7.63
C PHE A 279 -17.18 -14.52 8.82
#